data_AF-F0S730-F1
#
_entry.id   AF-F0S730-F1
#
_cell.length_a   1.000
_cell.length_b   1.000
_cell.length_c   1.000
_cell.angle_alpha   90.00
_cell.angle_beta   90.00
_cell.angle_gamma   90.00
#
_symmetry.space_group_name_H-M   'P 1'
#
loop_
_entity.id
_entity.type
_entity.pdbx_description
1 polymer ?
#
loop_
_entity_poly.entity_id
_entity_poly.type
_entity_poly.pdbx_seq_one_letter_code
_entity_poly.pdbx_strand_id
1 'polypeptide(L)'
;MKKFYFLLIISLTGIRSSYAQDTTSLAGKMQFIFAQLNRNDISTGFLEERAFPLVSLTPFNGSLTDSNKVQLNTLRATYFTHYTACMLATNPMMPIDSLNNRINQYLPLTNTVPIAIHFGEMNAFKSDAVTNNLISISGDDVLYDVPGRLQNPYLLKPLFAAAPLKSDFATGNFALVFKPNLFF
;
A
#
# COMPACT_ATOMS: atom_id res chain seq x y z
N MET A 1 14.36 -28.84 48.91
CA MET A 1 14.65 -27.43 48.54
C MET A 1 14.93 -27.21 47.04
N LYS A 2 15.26 -28.23 46.23
CA LYS A 2 15.53 -28.05 44.79
C LYS A 2 14.29 -27.90 43.87
N LYS A 3 13.10 -28.26 44.33
CA LYS A 3 11.85 -28.21 43.52
C LYS A 3 11.20 -26.82 43.44
N PHE A 4 11.57 -25.90 44.34
CA PHE A 4 11.00 -24.53 44.35
C PHE A 4 11.65 -23.61 43.31
N TYR A 5 12.92 -23.84 42.96
CA TYR A 5 13.61 -23.05 41.95
C TYR A 5 13.09 -23.29 40.52
N PHE A 6 12.54 -24.47 40.25
CA PHE A 6 12.01 -24.81 38.92
C PHE A 6 10.70 -24.07 38.60
N LEU A 7 9.87 -23.81 39.63
CA LEU A 7 8.63 -23.04 39.51
C LEU A 7 8.87 -21.54 39.27
N LEU A 8 9.96 -21.00 39.81
CA LEU A 8 10.33 -19.59 39.63
C LEU A 8 10.84 -19.28 38.21
N ILE A 9 11.50 -20.24 37.56
CA ILE A 9 12.03 -20.08 36.19
C ILE A 9 10.89 -20.07 35.15
N ILE A 10 9.82 -20.85 35.37
CA ILE A 10 8.66 -20.90 34.48
C ILE A 10 7.82 -19.61 34.55
N SER A 11 7.78 -18.92 35.69
CA SER A 11 7.04 -17.66 35.82
C SER A 11 7.71 -16.46 35.12
N LEU A 12 9.02 -16.52 34.88
CA LEU A 12 9.78 -15.43 34.24
C LEU A 12 9.76 -15.48 32.71
N THR A 13 9.39 -16.61 32.10
CA THR A 13 9.34 -16.76 30.64
C THR A 13 7.98 -16.42 30.01
N GLY A 14 7.00 -15.99 30.80
CA GLY A 14 5.60 -15.87 30.37
C GLY A 14 5.07 -14.46 30.09
N ILE A 15 5.79 -13.39 30.44
CA ILE A 15 5.28 -12.03 30.25
C ILE A 15 5.55 -11.60 28.82
N ARG A 16 4.68 -12.01 27.90
CA ARG A 16 4.54 -11.30 26.62
C ARG A 16 3.87 -9.97 26.93
N SER A 17 4.61 -8.87 26.81
CA SER A 17 4.05 -7.53 26.85
C SER A 17 3.10 -7.36 25.66
N SER A 18 1.81 -7.51 25.90
CA SER A 18 0.78 -7.08 24.95
C SER A 18 0.71 -5.56 25.02
N TYR A 19 1.34 -4.87 24.07
CA TYR A 19 1.11 -3.44 23.90
C TYR A 19 -0.35 -3.23 23.53
N ALA A 20 -1.07 -2.42 24.31
CA ALA A 20 -2.43 -2.04 23.97
C ALA A 20 -2.40 -1.31 22.62
N GLN A 21 -3.13 -1.83 21.65
CA GLN A 21 -3.28 -1.17 20.35
C GLN A 21 -4.22 0.03 20.52
N ASP A 22 -3.81 1.17 20.00
CA ASP A 22 -4.65 2.37 19.97
C ASP A 22 -5.88 2.09 19.09
N THR A 23 -7.07 2.13 19.65
CA THR A 23 -8.34 1.99 18.91
C THR A 23 -9.13 3.30 18.87
N THR A 24 -8.51 4.43 19.22
CA THR A 24 -9.17 5.74 19.32
C THR A 24 -8.88 6.62 18.10
N SER A 25 -7.67 6.54 17.55
CA SER A 25 -7.32 7.21 16.29
C SER A 25 -7.65 6.34 15.07
N LEU A 26 -7.87 6.98 13.92
CA LEU A 26 -8.05 6.24 12.65
C LEU A 26 -6.84 5.35 12.34
N ALA A 27 -5.63 5.89 12.50
CA ALA A 27 -4.39 5.15 12.26
C ALA A 27 -4.27 3.94 13.20
N GLY A 28 -4.61 4.13 14.48
CA GLY A 28 -4.65 3.06 15.47
C GLY A 28 -5.67 1.98 15.12
N LYS A 29 -6.93 2.34 14.83
CA LYS A 29 -7.98 1.40 14.43
C LYS A 29 -7.59 0.59 13.18
N MET A 30 -7.02 1.25 12.17
CA MET A 30 -6.51 0.57 10.98
C MET A 30 -5.35 -0.37 11.33
N GLN A 31 -4.48 0.00 12.26
CA GLN A 31 -3.43 -0.91 12.71
C GLN A 31 -3.99 -2.13 13.48
N PHE A 32 -5.09 -1.94 14.22
CA PHE A 32 -5.77 -2.98 14.99
C PHE A 32 -6.53 -3.97 14.09
N ILE A 33 -7.35 -3.49 13.16
CA ILE A 33 -8.16 -4.33 12.24
C ILE A 33 -7.28 -5.30 11.44
N PHE A 34 -6.12 -4.84 10.96
CA PHE A 34 -5.22 -5.62 10.13
C PHE A 34 -4.07 -6.27 10.93
N ALA A 35 -4.10 -6.19 12.27
CA ALA A 35 -2.98 -6.62 13.13
C ALA A 35 -2.65 -8.11 13.03
N GLN A 36 -3.68 -8.93 12.82
CA GLN A 36 -3.60 -10.39 12.93
C GLN A 36 -3.29 -11.06 11.59
N LEU A 37 -3.15 -10.28 10.52
CA LEU A 37 -2.78 -10.78 9.20
C LEU A 37 -1.29 -11.12 9.12
N ASN A 38 -1.01 -12.23 8.47
CA ASN A 38 0.32 -12.72 8.15
C ASN A 38 0.92 -11.84 7.06
N ARG A 39 1.81 -10.94 7.47
CA ARG A 39 2.48 -10.00 6.56
C ARG A 39 3.33 -10.68 5.49
N ASN A 40 3.75 -11.94 5.70
CA ASN A 40 4.52 -12.68 4.70
C ASN A 40 3.68 -13.09 3.49
N ASP A 41 2.36 -13.23 3.64
CA ASP A 41 1.47 -13.58 2.53
C ASP A 41 1.11 -12.37 1.65
N ILE A 42 1.38 -11.15 2.16
CA ILE A 42 1.26 -9.85 1.47
C ILE A 42 2.60 -9.56 0.79
N SER A 43 2.83 -10.19 -0.37
CA SER A 43 4.12 -10.21 -1.07
C SER A 43 4.73 -8.82 -1.35
N THR A 44 3.91 -7.79 -1.57
CA THR A 44 4.42 -6.43 -1.85
C THR A 44 4.68 -5.63 -0.58
N GLY A 45 4.13 -6.04 0.55
CA GLY A 45 4.08 -5.25 1.78
C GLY A 45 3.06 -4.11 1.74
N PHE A 46 2.24 -3.98 0.70
CA PHE A 46 1.19 -2.97 0.56
C PHE A 46 -0.16 -3.65 0.35
N LEU A 47 -1.18 -3.24 1.13
CA LEU A 47 -2.52 -3.80 1.07
C LEU A 47 -3.55 -2.71 0.73
N GLU A 48 -4.28 -2.88 -0.37
CA GLU A 48 -5.25 -1.91 -0.90
C GLU A 48 -6.29 -1.52 0.15
N GLU A 49 -6.84 -2.48 0.89
CA GLU A 49 -7.91 -2.26 1.87
C GLU A 49 -7.45 -1.48 3.12
N ARG A 50 -6.13 -1.41 3.35
CA ARG A 50 -5.57 -0.56 4.41
C ARG A 50 -5.33 0.87 3.96
N ALA A 51 -5.29 1.11 2.65
CA ALA A 51 -4.98 2.41 2.10
C ALA A 51 -6.01 3.46 2.49
N PHE A 52 -5.58 4.71 2.65
CA PHE A 52 -6.51 5.84 2.69
C PHE A 52 -6.90 6.22 1.25
N PRO A 53 -8.18 6.06 0.86
CA PRO A 53 -8.58 6.07 -0.54
C PRO A 53 -8.86 7.49 -1.06
N LEU A 54 -7.81 8.33 -1.21
CA LEU A 54 -7.95 9.62 -1.91
C LEU A 54 -8.39 9.44 -3.36
N VAL A 55 -7.98 8.35 -3.99
CA VAL A 55 -8.37 7.97 -5.35
C VAL A 55 -8.42 6.45 -5.45
N SER A 56 -9.34 5.92 -6.27
CA SER A 56 -9.33 4.50 -6.62
C SER A 56 -8.10 4.19 -7.47
N LEU A 57 -7.36 3.13 -7.11
CA LEU A 57 -6.17 2.71 -7.85
C LEU A 57 -6.50 1.75 -9.00
N THR A 58 -7.69 1.15 -9.00
CA THR A 58 -8.18 0.19 -9.99
C THR A 58 -8.00 0.63 -11.45
N PRO A 59 -8.27 1.89 -11.85
CA PRO A 59 -8.12 2.33 -13.24
C PRO A 59 -6.66 2.42 -13.73
N PHE A 60 -5.69 2.41 -12.82
CA PHE A 60 -4.27 2.62 -13.12
C PHE A 60 -3.49 1.30 -13.27
N ASN A 61 -4.14 0.28 -13.85
CA ASN A 61 -3.62 -1.08 -13.98
C ASN A 61 -2.82 -1.34 -15.26
N GLY A 62 -2.45 -0.29 -16.00
CA GLY A 62 -1.73 -0.39 -17.28
C GLY A 62 -2.59 -0.49 -18.54
N SER A 63 -3.92 -0.59 -18.42
CA SER A 63 -4.84 -0.50 -19.57
C SER A 63 -5.44 0.90 -19.68
N LEU A 64 -5.22 1.61 -20.78
CA LEU A 64 -5.78 2.95 -20.98
C LEU A 64 -7.32 2.92 -21.06
N THR A 65 -7.94 3.84 -20.35
CA THR A 65 -9.40 4.08 -20.35
C THR A 65 -9.63 5.59 -20.27
N ASP A 66 -10.83 6.08 -20.63
CA ASP A 66 -11.09 7.52 -20.53
C ASP A 66 -10.98 8.05 -19.09
N SER A 67 -11.17 7.17 -18.10
CA SER A 67 -11.13 7.50 -16.68
C SER A 67 -9.74 7.43 -16.03
N ASN A 68 -8.67 7.11 -16.78
CA ASN A 68 -7.32 6.99 -16.22
C ASN A 68 -6.29 7.99 -16.77
N LYS A 69 -6.76 9.12 -17.31
CA LYS A 69 -5.90 10.27 -17.60
C LYS A 69 -5.41 10.89 -16.30
N VAL A 70 -4.09 11.05 -16.16
CA VAL A 70 -3.46 11.50 -14.91
C VAL A 70 -2.93 12.92 -15.06
N GLN A 71 -3.42 13.82 -14.21
CA GLN A 71 -2.78 15.12 -13.96
C GLN A 71 -1.91 15.03 -12.70
N LEU A 72 -1.05 16.03 -12.47
CA LEU A 72 -0.12 16.02 -11.34
C LEU A 72 -0.80 15.80 -9.97
N ASN A 73 -1.99 16.38 -9.76
CA ASN A 73 -2.75 16.17 -8.53
C ASN A 73 -3.28 14.73 -8.40
N THR A 74 -3.74 14.13 -9.50
CA THR A 74 -4.12 12.72 -9.54
C THR A 74 -2.91 11.84 -9.24
N LEU A 75 -1.73 12.13 -9.82
CA LEU A 75 -0.50 11.39 -9.53
C LEU A 75 -0.15 11.45 -8.04
N ARG A 76 -0.20 12.64 -7.44
CA ARG A 76 -0.01 12.82 -5.98
C ARG A 76 -1.01 12.00 -5.16
N ALA A 77 -2.29 12.00 -5.55
CA ALA A 77 -3.31 11.20 -4.88
C ALA A 77 -3.03 9.70 -4.98
N THR A 78 -2.64 9.20 -6.18
CA THR A 78 -2.27 7.77 -6.33
C THR A 78 -1.08 7.40 -5.45
N TYR A 79 -0.06 8.28 -5.38
CA TYR A 79 1.11 8.08 -4.55
C TYR A 79 0.75 8.06 -3.07
N PHE A 80 -0.08 8.99 -2.62
CA PHE A 80 -0.53 9.04 -1.23
C PHE A 80 -1.33 7.79 -0.83
N THR A 81 -2.29 7.38 -1.67
CA THR A 81 -3.08 6.18 -1.42
C THR A 81 -2.17 4.95 -1.34
N HIS A 82 -1.24 4.79 -2.27
CA HIS A 82 -0.26 3.69 -2.20
C HIS A 82 0.66 3.78 -0.97
N TYR A 83 1.13 4.98 -0.61
CA TYR A 83 1.97 5.22 0.56
C TYR A 83 1.28 4.77 1.86
N THR A 84 0.00 5.07 2.01
CA THR A 84 -0.78 4.69 3.21
C THR A 84 -1.13 3.20 3.28
N ALA A 85 -1.05 2.47 2.16
CA ALA A 85 -1.29 1.02 2.09
C ALA A 85 -0.20 0.18 2.80
N CYS A 86 0.94 0.78 3.19
CA CYS A 86 2.14 0.09 3.66
C CYS A 86 1.95 -0.70 4.96
N MET A 87 1.89 -2.03 4.85
CA MET A 87 1.84 -2.99 5.96
C MET A 87 3.22 -3.35 6.53
N LEU A 88 4.31 -2.79 6.01
CA LEU A 88 5.66 -3.02 6.53
C LEU A 88 5.91 -2.20 7.82
N ALA A 89 6.92 -2.60 8.60
CA ALA A 89 7.31 -1.87 9.81
C ALA A 89 7.87 -0.47 9.49
N THR A 90 8.47 -0.30 8.32
CA THR A 90 8.96 0.97 7.79
C THR A 90 8.53 1.07 6.34
N ASN A 91 7.98 2.23 5.96
CA ASN A 91 7.57 2.46 4.59
C ASN A 91 8.81 2.70 3.71
N PRO A 92 9.07 1.87 2.69
CA PRO A 92 10.22 2.04 1.81
C PRO A 92 10.03 3.17 0.79
N MET A 93 8.80 3.66 0.60
CA MET A 93 8.50 4.76 -0.32
C MET A 93 9.04 6.08 0.22
N MET A 94 9.41 6.98 -0.69
CA MET A 94 9.80 8.35 -0.34
C MET A 94 8.66 9.05 0.43
N PRO A 95 8.94 9.73 1.55
CA PRO A 95 7.94 10.52 2.26
C PRO A 95 7.26 11.54 1.35
N ILE A 96 5.96 11.77 1.55
CA ILE A 96 5.13 12.61 0.70
C ILE A 96 5.68 14.04 0.57
N ASP A 97 6.22 14.62 1.65
CA ASP A 97 6.82 15.96 1.62
C ASP A 97 8.07 15.99 0.76
N SER A 98 8.91 14.95 0.82
CA SER A 98 10.10 14.82 -0.03
C SER A 98 9.73 14.66 -1.50
N LEU A 99 8.65 13.93 -1.82
CA LEU A 99 8.13 13.81 -3.18
C LEU A 99 7.71 15.19 -3.73
N ASN A 100 6.93 15.95 -2.95
CA ASN A 100 6.47 17.28 -3.37
C ASN A 100 7.63 18.25 -3.57
N ASN A 101 8.61 18.24 -2.67
CA ASN A 101 9.83 19.06 -2.82
C ASN A 101 10.61 18.69 -4.08
N ARG A 102 10.75 17.39 -4.38
CA ARG A 102 11.41 16.92 -5.60
C ARG A 102 10.65 17.36 -6.86
N ILE A 103 9.32 17.23 -6.89
CA ILE A 103 8.50 17.71 -8.01
C ILE A 103 8.72 19.21 -8.23
N ASN A 104 8.71 20.00 -7.15
CA ASN A 104 8.86 21.46 -7.25
C ASN A 104 10.24 21.89 -7.78
N GLN A 105 11.30 21.14 -7.48
CA GLN A 105 12.65 21.41 -8.00
C GLN A 105 12.73 21.30 -9.54
N TYR A 106 11.89 20.47 -10.16
CA TYR A 106 11.91 20.24 -11.61
C TYR A 106 10.85 21.04 -12.39
N LEU A 107 9.98 21.79 -11.70
CA LEU A 107 9.04 22.72 -12.36
C LEU A 107 9.68 23.89 -13.14
N PRO A 108 10.84 24.49 -12.78
CA PRO A 108 11.33 25.70 -13.45
C PRO A 108 12.03 25.49 -14.81
N LEU A 109 12.19 24.25 -15.31
CA LEU A 109 12.91 24.00 -16.57
C LEU A 109 12.12 24.50 -17.79
N THR A 110 12.61 25.52 -18.50
CA THR A 110 11.86 26.25 -19.52
C THR A 110 11.68 25.50 -20.84
N ASN A 111 12.63 24.63 -21.20
CA ASN A 111 12.67 23.97 -22.51
C ASN A 111 12.43 22.46 -22.48
N THR A 112 12.07 21.90 -21.32
CA THR A 112 11.77 20.47 -21.17
C THR A 112 10.50 20.29 -20.33
N VAL A 113 9.74 19.22 -20.59
CA VAL A 113 8.58 18.84 -19.79
C VAL A 113 8.91 17.55 -19.05
N PRO A 114 9.35 17.64 -17.77
CA PRO A 114 9.56 16.46 -16.96
C PRO A 114 8.25 15.69 -16.77
N ILE A 115 8.36 14.37 -16.71
CA ILE A 115 7.24 13.48 -16.44
C ILE A 115 7.46 12.85 -15.07
N ALA A 116 6.52 13.07 -14.15
CA ALA A 116 6.45 12.28 -12.94
C ALA A 116 5.83 10.93 -13.27
N ILE A 117 6.45 9.87 -12.78
CA ILE A 117 5.97 8.49 -12.94
C ILE A 117 5.85 7.89 -11.55
N HIS A 118 4.69 7.32 -11.26
CA HIS A 118 4.45 6.47 -10.12
C HIS A 118 4.18 5.06 -10.65
N PHE A 119 5.07 4.15 -10.32
CA PHE A 119 4.97 2.74 -10.66
C PHE A 119 5.11 1.92 -9.37
N GLY A 120 4.32 0.87 -9.25
CA GLY A 120 4.38 -0.02 -8.10
C GLY A 120 3.37 -1.15 -8.19
N GLU A 121 3.28 -1.93 -7.13
CA GLU A 121 2.36 -3.06 -7.03
C GLU A 121 1.80 -3.14 -5.62
N MET A 122 0.56 -3.59 -5.50
CA MET A 122 -0.07 -3.84 -4.22
C MET A 122 -0.83 -5.17 -4.22
N ASN A 123 -0.99 -5.72 -3.03
CA ASN A 123 -1.91 -6.81 -2.81
C ASN A 123 -3.31 -6.23 -2.52
N ALA A 124 -4.34 -6.93 -2.99
CA ALA A 124 -5.73 -6.69 -2.62
C ALA A 124 -6.38 -8.03 -2.27
N PHE A 125 -7.39 -8.05 -1.41
CA PHE A 125 -8.14 -9.28 -1.18
C PHE A 125 -8.82 -9.76 -2.46
N LYS A 126 -8.83 -11.07 -2.65
CA LYS A 126 -9.78 -11.68 -3.59
C LYS A 126 -11.20 -11.37 -3.12
N SER A 127 -12.10 -11.10 -4.06
CA SER A 127 -13.51 -10.81 -3.75
C SER A 127 -14.21 -11.96 -3.01
N ASP A 128 -13.70 -13.18 -3.13
CA ASP A 128 -14.20 -14.40 -2.51
C ASP A 128 -13.36 -14.86 -1.30
N ALA A 129 -12.42 -14.04 -0.81
CA ALA A 129 -11.50 -14.44 0.27
C ALA A 129 -12.23 -14.85 1.55
N VAL A 130 -13.34 -14.19 1.88
CA VAL A 130 -14.18 -14.55 3.05
C VAL A 130 -15.06 -15.76 2.75
N THR A 131 -15.75 -15.77 1.60
CA THR A 131 -16.66 -16.88 1.25
C THR A 131 -15.94 -18.20 1.02
N ASN A 132 -14.67 -18.16 0.61
CA ASN A 132 -13.81 -19.35 0.44
C ASN A 132 -12.99 -19.69 1.69
N ASN A 133 -13.28 -19.08 2.85
CA ASN A 133 -12.58 -19.33 4.11
C ASN A 133 -11.05 -19.13 4.01
N LEU A 134 -10.60 -18.12 3.25
CA LEU A 134 -9.19 -17.73 3.22
C LEU A 134 -8.88 -16.69 4.29
N ILE A 135 -9.84 -15.80 4.57
CA ILE A 135 -9.81 -14.78 5.62
C ILE A 135 -11.11 -14.88 6.42
N SER A 136 -11.02 -14.68 7.73
CA SER A 136 -12.19 -14.58 8.61
C SER A 136 -12.23 -13.23 9.31
N ILE A 137 -13.43 -12.75 9.59
CA ILE A 137 -13.69 -11.52 10.34
C ILE A 137 -14.26 -11.93 11.70
N SER A 138 -13.69 -11.42 12.79
CA SER A 138 -14.14 -11.76 14.15
C SER A 138 -13.90 -10.64 15.15
N GLY A 139 -14.70 -10.61 16.21
CA GLY A 139 -14.64 -9.57 17.24
C GLY A 139 -15.01 -8.19 16.67
N ASP A 140 -14.19 -7.19 16.98
CA ASP A 140 -14.32 -5.79 16.54
C ASP A 140 -13.88 -5.59 15.08
N ASP A 141 -14.44 -6.37 14.15
CA ASP A 141 -14.12 -6.37 12.71
C ASP A 141 -12.65 -6.66 12.39
N VAL A 142 -11.95 -7.36 13.28
CA VAL A 142 -10.54 -7.74 13.08
C VAL A 142 -10.44 -8.85 12.04
N LEU A 143 -9.51 -8.70 11.11
CA LEU A 143 -9.24 -9.64 10.04
C LEU A 143 -8.19 -10.66 10.48
N TYR A 144 -8.50 -11.94 10.30
CA TYR A 144 -7.64 -13.06 10.63
C TYR A 144 -7.39 -13.95 9.41
N ASP A 145 -6.18 -14.48 9.30
CA ASP A 145 -5.92 -15.59 8.38
C ASP A 145 -6.57 -16.86 8.90
N VAL A 146 -7.20 -17.62 7.99
CA VAL A 146 -7.73 -18.94 8.31
C VAL A 146 -6.57 -19.97 8.30
N PRO A 147 -6.32 -20.68 9.42
CA PRO A 147 -5.26 -21.68 9.49
C PRO A 147 -5.46 -22.82 8.49
N GLY A 148 -4.39 -23.26 7.83
CA GLY A 148 -4.42 -24.41 6.92
C GLY A 148 -5.07 -24.15 5.55
N ARG A 149 -5.36 -22.89 5.20
CA ARG A 149 -5.84 -22.53 3.86
C ARG A 149 -4.88 -23.00 2.77
N LEU A 150 -5.43 -23.51 1.67
CA LEU A 150 -4.66 -24.03 0.53
C LEU A 150 -4.34 -22.99 -0.54
N GLN A 151 -4.90 -21.79 -0.43
CA GLN A 151 -4.75 -20.72 -1.41
C GLN A 151 -4.38 -19.40 -0.72
N ASN A 152 -3.59 -18.58 -1.42
CA ASN A 152 -3.31 -17.22 -1.00
C ASN A 152 -4.59 -16.36 -1.17
N PRO A 153 -5.01 -15.56 -0.15
CA PRO A 153 -6.20 -14.72 -0.21
C PRO A 153 -6.04 -13.46 -1.07
N TYR A 154 -4.82 -13.13 -1.49
CA TYR A 154 -4.50 -11.88 -2.15
C TYR A 154 -4.35 -12.02 -3.67
N LEU A 155 -4.64 -10.92 -4.37
CA LEU A 155 -4.34 -10.70 -5.78
C LEU A 155 -3.26 -9.63 -5.89
N LEU A 156 -2.34 -9.80 -6.85
CA LEU A 156 -1.40 -8.75 -7.21
C LEU A 156 -2.07 -7.74 -8.13
N LYS A 157 -1.93 -6.45 -7.83
CA LYS A 157 -2.47 -5.32 -8.58
C LYS A 157 -1.32 -4.40 -9.00
N PRO A 158 -1.02 -4.30 -10.30
CA PRO A 158 -0.05 -3.33 -10.78
C PRO A 158 -0.64 -1.93 -10.72
N LEU A 159 0.23 -0.95 -10.49
CA LEU A 159 -0.08 0.47 -10.46
C LEU A 159 0.88 1.22 -11.38
N PHE A 160 0.33 1.95 -12.34
CA PHE A 160 1.08 2.84 -13.20
C PHE A 160 0.31 4.15 -13.43
N ALA A 161 0.93 5.26 -13.05
CA ALA A 161 0.45 6.60 -13.31
C ALA A 161 1.60 7.48 -13.78
N ALA A 162 1.40 8.26 -14.83
CA ALA A 162 2.38 9.20 -15.35
C ALA A 162 1.71 10.53 -15.67
N ALA A 163 2.31 11.63 -15.22
CA ALA A 163 1.79 12.97 -15.46
C ALA A 163 2.92 13.93 -15.85
N PRO A 164 2.72 14.77 -16.88
CA PRO A 164 3.64 15.85 -17.14
C PRO A 164 3.58 16.88 -16.00
N LEU A 165 4.73 17.44 -15.63
CA LEU A 165 4.79 18.49 -14.61
C LEU A 165 4.25 19.84 -15.10
N LYS A 166 4.09 20.01 -16.42
CA LYS A 166 3.52 21.20 -17.06
C LYS A 166 2.43 20.79 -18.04
N SER A 167 1.41 21.62 -18.17
CA SER A 167 0.31 21.42 -19.13
C SER A 167 0.70 21.81 -20.57
N ASP A 168 1.74 22.64 -20.72
CA ASP A 168 2.01 23.34 -21.97
C ASP A 168 3.41 22.99 -22.50
N PHE A 169 3.49 22.81 -23.82
CA PHE A 169 4.74 22.69 -24.57
C PHE A 169 5.00 23.99 -25.31
N ALA A 170 6.25 24.44 -25.36
CA ALA A 170 6.62 25.66 -26.06
C ALA A 170 6.29 25.58 -27.57
N THR A 171 6.33 24.39 -28.18
CA THR A 171 5.95 24.12 -29.58
C THR A 171 5.56 22.66 -29.81
N GLY A 172 4.52 22.40 -30.61
CA GLY A 172 4.18 21.09 -31.20
C GLY A 172 3.18 20.20 -30.44
N ASN A 173 2.79 19.09 -31.08
CA ASN A 173 2.03 17.99 -30.47
C ASN A 173 3.02 16.95 -29.91
N PHE A 174 3.07 16.77 -28.60
CA PHE A 174 3.92 15.77 -27.94
C PHE A 174 3.07 14.65 -27.35
N ALA A 175 3.41 13.40 -27.65
CA ALA A 175 2.77 12.21 -27.12
C ALA A 175 3.82 11.25 -26.55
N LEU A 176 3.60 10.78 -25.33
CA LEU A 176 4.37 9.69 -24.74
C LEU A 176 3.50 8.44 -24.70
N VAL A 177 4.05 7.33 -25.18
CA VAL A 177 3.37 6.04 -25.19
C VAL A 177 4.15 5.07 -24.32
N PHE A 178 3.53 4.65 -23.23
CA PHE A 178 4.05 3.60 -22.36
C PHE A 178 3.44 2.28 -22.81
N LYS A 179 4.29 1.34 -23.25
CA LYS A 179 3.86 0.00 -23.65
C LYS A 179 4.26 -1.01 -22.57
N PRO A 180 3.35 -1.87 -22.08
CA PRO A 180 3.66 -2.84 -21.01
C PRO A 180 4.89 -3.71 -21.30
N ASN A 181 5.12 -4.10 -22.56
CA ASN A 181 6.27 -4.89 -23.00
C ASN A 181 7.60 -4.10 -23.10
N LEU A 182 7.58 -2.81 -22.77
CA LEU A 182 8.78 -1.96 -22.66
C LEU A 182 9.10 -1.60 -21.21
N PHE A 183 8.38 -2.17 -20.24
CA PHE A 183 8.77 -2.16 -18.83
C PHE A 183 9.51 -3.48 -18.54
N PHE A 184 10.76 -3.35 -18.10
CA PHE A 184 11.65 -4.47 -17.77
C PHE A 184 11.75 -4.63 -16.26
#